data_AF-A0A7J6QF96-F1
#
_entry.id   AF-A0A7J6QF96-F1
#
_cell.length_a   1.000
_cell.length_b   1.000
_cell.length_c   1.000
_cell.angle_alpha   90.00
_cell.angle_beta   90.00
_cell.angle_gamma   90.00
#
_symmetry.space_group_name_H-M   'P 1'
#
loop_
_entity.id
_entity.type
_entity.pdbx_description
1 polymer ?
#
loop_
_entity_poly.entity_id
_entity_poly.type
_entity_poly.pdbx_seq_one_letter_code
_entity_poly.pdbx_strand_id
1 'polypeptide(L)'
;VESLMSEGREFEAFRSAEEMQEYLQSAAGHPFLYDTRQWGDTFNNIYSAAMKKYFARADVAAALHTGGVKWQNGDGTAAPNPVVMNLQKELMKPVLKDVQTVLSAAIPTMIYTGVFDGSSCGHLSVMEALHMLGYEPFETASRELW
;
A
#
# COMPACT_ATOMS: atom_id res chain seq x y z
N VAL A 1 16.24 10.70 -0.72
CA VAL A 1 14.82 10.97 -1.01
C VAL A 1 14.48 12.46 -0.83
N GLU A 2 14.67 13.06 0.35
CA GLU A 2 14.28 14.47 0.59
C GLU A 2 14.93 15.48 -0.36
N SER A 3 16.23 15.37 -0.64
CA SER A 3 16.89 16.28 -1.61
C SER A 3 16.29 16.13 -3.01
N LEU A 4 16.02 14.90 -3.47
CA LEU A 4 15.34 14.65 -4.76
C LEU A 4 13.94 15.26 -4.79
N MET A 5 13.18 15.17 -3.69
CA MET A 5 11.87 15.82 -3.57
C MET A 5 11.98 17.34 -3.64
N SER A 6 12.98 17.95 -2.98
CA SER A 6 13.20 19.40 -3.02
C SER A 6 13.63 19.93 -4.40
N GLU A 7 14.21 19.06 -5.24
CA GLU A 7 14.64 19.35 -6.60
C GLU A 7 13.53 19.12 -7.65
N GLY A 8 12.33 18.69 -7.26
CA GLY A 8 11.25 18.34 -8.20
C GLY A 8 11.55 17.07 -9.01
N ARG A 9 12.29 16.13 -8.41
CA ARG A 9 12.69 14.84 -9.01
C ARG A 9 11.92 13.70 -8.35
N GLU A 10 10.60 13.79 -8.33
CA GLU A 10 9.73 12.87 -7.58
C GLU A 10 9.86 11.43 -8.08
N PHE A 11 10.03 11.23 -9.40
CA PHE A 11 10.21 9.89 -9.95
C PHE A 11 11.48 9.20 -9.43
N GLU A 12 12.57 9.96 -9.30
CA GLU A 12 13.83 9.42 -8.78
C GLU A 12 13.76 9.22 -7.26
N ALA A 13 13.03 10.10 -6.56
CA ALA A 13 12.73 9.94 -5.14
C ALA A 13 11.92 8.64 -4.89
N PHE A 14 10.88 8.39 -5.70
CA PHE A 14 10.10 7.16 -5.67
C PHE A 14 10.97 5.92 -5.88
N ARG A 15 11.76 5.93 -6.96
CA ARG A 15 12.68 4.81 -7.26
C ARG A 15 13.66 4.55 -6.13
N SER A 16 14.25 5.60 -5.56
CA SER A 16 15.18 5.47 -4.44
C SER A 16 14.52 4.87 -3.20
N ALA A 17 13.25 5.19 -2.94
CA ALA A 17 12.50 4.60 -1.82
C ALA A 17 12.16 3.12 -2.09
N GLU A 18 11.70 2.78 -3.29
CA GLU A 18 11.43 1.40 -3.71
C GLU A 18 12.69 0.52 -3.67
N GLU A 19 13.83 1.05 -4.14
CA GLU A 19 15.12 0.35 -4.10
C GLU A 19 15.58 0.09 -2.66
N MET A 20 15.29 1.01 -1.72
CA MET A 20 15.57 0.80 -0.31
C MET A 20 14.65 -0.29 0.30
N GLN A 21 13.36 -0.29 -0.05
CA GLN A 21 12.43 -1.35 0.37
C GLN A 21 12.91 -2.72 -0.13
N GLU A 22 13.29 -2.82 -1.40
CA GLU A 22 13.80 -4.06 -1.99
C GLU A 22 15.09 -4.52 -1.32
N TYR A 23 16.01 -3.59 -1.03
CA TYR A 23 17.23 -3.89 -0.28
C TYR A 23 16.93 -4.49 1.09
N LEU A 24 16.01 -3.88 1.85
CA LEU A 24 15.62 -4.36 3.18
C LEU A 24 14.95 -5.73 3.11
N GLN A 25 14.04 -5.93 2.14
CA GLN A 25 13.38 -7.21 1.92
C GLN A 25 14.40 -8.31 1.58
N SER A 26 15.37 -8.01 0.72
CA SER A 26 16.43 -8.94 0.37
C SER A 26 17.31 -9.30 1.56
N ALA A 27 17.71 -8.30 2.35
CA ALA A 27 18.49 -8.50 3.58
C ALA A 27 17.75 -9.36 4.62
N ALA A 28 16.42 -9.29 4.65
CA ALA A 28 15.57 -10.11 5.52
C ALA A 28 15.30 -11.53 4.96
N GLY A 29 15.84 -11.88 3.80
CA GLY A 29 15.63 -13.19 3.16
C GLY A 29 14.30 -13.29 2.40
N HIS A 30 13.80 -12.16 1.90
CA HIS A 30 12.56 -12.02 1.13
C HIS A 30 11.34 -12.70 1.79
N PRO A 31 10.98 -12.30 3.03
CA PRO A 31 9.69 -12.70 3.60
C PRO A 31 8.54 -12.19 2.72
N PHE A 32 7.36 -12.76 2.88
CA PHE A 32 6.17 -12.29 2.16
C PHE A 32 5.84 -10.85 2.61
N LEU A 33 5.80 -9.92 1.65
CA LEU A 33 5.67 -8.48 1.90
C LEU A 33 4.50 -8.13 2.84
N TYR A 34 3.35 -8.79 2.64
CA TYR A 34 2.12 -8.49 3.38
C TYR A 34 1.95 -9.31 4.67
N ASP A 35 2.86 -10.25 4.98
CA ASP A 35 2.94 -10.94 6.26
C ASP A 35 4.37 -11.46 6.49
N THR A 36 5.15 -10.72 7.27
CA THR A 36 6.56 -11.00 7.60
C THR A 36 6.80 -12.32 8.32
N ARG A 37 5.74 -13.03 8.75
CA ARG A 37 5.84 -14.38 9.34
C ARG A 37 5.80 -15.49 8.30
N GLN A 38 5.49 -15.16 7.04
CA GLN A 38 5.32 -16.12 5.96
C GLN A 38 6.43 -15.97 4.91
N TRP A 39 6.69 -17.06 4.19
CA TRP A 39 7.62 -17.09 3.07
C TRP A 39 6.91 -17.56 1.80
N GLY A 40 7.35 -17.03 0.68
CA GLY A 40 6.72 -17.27 -0.62
C GLY A 40 5.48 -16.40 -0.83
N ASP A 41 5.00 -16.39 -2.07
CA ASP A 41 3.94 -15.49 -2.49
C ASP A 41 2.56 -16.11 -2.23
N THR A 42 2.09 -16.02 -0.98
CA THR A 42 0.76 -16.51 -0.56
C THR A 42 -0.36 -15.83 -1.35
N PHE A 43 -0.17 -14.56 -1.72
CA PHE A 43 -1.13 -13.81 -2.54
C PHE A 43 -1.34 -14.49 -3.89
N ASN A 44 -0.25 -14.77 -4.62
CA ASN A 44 -0.34 -15.42 -5.92
C ASN A 44 -0.78 -16.88 -5.86
N ASN A 45 -0.34 -17.61 -4.84
CA ASN A 45 -0.58 -19.05 -4.75
C ASN A 45 -2.01 -19.39 -4.30
N ILE A 46 -2.65 -18.54 -3.50
CA ILE A 46 -3.97 -18.84 -2.91
C ILE A 46 -5.02 -17.87 -3.42
N TYR A 47 -4.87 -16.59 -3.10
CA TYR A 47 -5.90 -15.59 -3.36
C TYR A 47 -6.08 -15.36 -4.85
N SER A 48 -4.99 -15.02 -5.56
CA SER A 48 -5.00 -14.77 -7.00
C SER A 48 -5.53 -15.96 -7.79
N ALA A 49 -5.12 -17.18 -7.41
CA ALA A 49 -5.57 -18.41 -8.05
C ALA A 49 -7.07 -18.66 -7.82
N ALA A 50 -7.55 -18.52 -6.58
CA ALA A 50 -8.95 -18.71 -6.23
C ALA A 50 -9.87 -17.68 -6.93
N MET A 51 -9.49 -16.41 -6.89
CA MET A 51 -10.21 -15.32 -7.55
C MET A 51 -10.26 -15.54 -9.07
N LYS A 52 -9.10 -15.81 -9.70
CA LYS A 52 -9.03 -16.11 -11.13
C LYS A 52 -9.95 -17.27 -11.52
N LYS A 53 -9.98 -18.34 -10.72
CA LYS A 53 -10.85 -19.50 -10.95
C LYS A 53 -12.33 -19.13 -10.83
N TYR A 54 -12.70 -18.36 -9.81
CA TYR A 54 -14.10 -17.96 -9.60
C TYR A 54 -14.61 -17.04 -10.72
N PHE A 55 -13.86 -15.98 -11.03
CA PHE A 55 -14.25 -15.02 -12.08
C PHE A 55 -14.12 -15.55 -13.50
N ALA A 56 -13.41 -16.67 -13.71
CA ALA A 56 -13.38 -17.35 -14.99
C ALA A 56 -14.64 -18.19 -15.29
N ARG A 57 -15.53 -18.41 -14.31
CA ARG A 57 -16.75 -19.17 -14.53
C ARG A 57 -17.72 -18.39 -15.42
N ALA A 58 -18.33 -19.07 -16.40
CA ALA A 58 -19.23 -18.46 -17.35
C ALA A 58 -20.49 -17.86 -16.69
N ASP A 59 -21.03 -18.53 -15.67
CA ASP A 59 -22.18 -18.06 -14.91
C ASP A 59 -21.87 -16.78 -14.11
N VAL A 60 -20.71 -16.72 -13.46
CA VAL A 60 -20.23 -15.52 -12.75
C VAL A 60 -19.99 -14.37 -13.73
N ALA A 61 -19.29 -14.61 -14.84
CA ALA A 61 -19.02 -13.59 -15.84
C ALA A 61 -20.32 -13.04 -16.47
N ALA A 62 -21.31 -13.91 -16.72
CA ALA A 62 -22.62 -13.50 -17.22
C ALA A 62 -23.40 -12.67 -16.20
N ALA A 63 -23.40 -13.07 -14.92
CA ALA A 63 -24.10 -12.37 -13.84
C ALA A 63 -23.51 -10.97 -13.58
N LEU A 64 -22.19 -10.81 -13.74
CA LEU A 64 -21.49 -9.53 -13.59
C LEU A 64 -21.48 -8.69 -14.88
N HIS A 65 -22.06 -9.20 -15.98
CA HIS A 65 -22.09 -8.55 -17.28
C HIS A 65 -20.71 -8.08 -17.76
N THR A 66 -19.66 -8.91 -17.61
CA THR A 66 -18.27 -8.49 -17.86
C THR A 66 -17.95 -8.17 -19.33
N GLY A 67 -18.87 -8.44 -20.27
CA GLY A 67 -18.62 -8.21 -21.70
C GLY A 67 -17.49 -9.07 -22.28
N GLY A 68 -17.15 -10.19 -21.63
CA GLY A 68 -16.04 -11.06 -22.02
C GLY A 68 -14.66 -10.60 -21.49
N VAL A 69 -14.61 -9.51 -20.72
CA VAL A 69 -13.38 -9.06 -20.06
C VAL A 69 -13.02 -10.06 -18.95
N LYS A 70 -11.78 -10.54 -18.97
CA LYS A 70 -11.26 -11.46 -17.96
C LYS A 70 -10.74 -10.66 -16.77
N TRP A 71 -11.12 -11.09 -15.58
CA TRP A 71 -10.61 -10.52 -14.34
C TRP A 71 -9.10 -10.67 -14.20
N GLN A 72 -8.47 -9.64 -13.62
CA GLN A 72 -7.08 -9.62 -13.16
C GLN A 72 -7.03 -8.95 -11.79
N ASN A 73 -6.06 -9.32 -10.94
CA ASN A 73 -5.95 -8.76 -9.58
C ASN A 73 -5.66 -7.26 -9.54
N GLY A 74 -5.05 -6.73 -10.58
CA GLY A 74 -4.73 -5.32 -10.69
C GLY A 74 -4.55 -4.96 -12.15
N ASP A 75 -5.10 -3.82 -12.52
CA ASP A 75 -4.80 -3.19 -13.80
C ASP A 75 -3.34 -2.74 -13.72
N GLY A 76 -2.47 -3.45 -14.44
CA GLY A 76 -1.04 -3.15 -14.48
C GLY A 76 -0.08 -4.16 -13.85
N THR A 77 -0.50 -5.40 -13.63
CA THR A 77 0.48 -6.47 -13.34
C THR A 77 1.37 -6.82 -14.54
N ALA A 78 1.02 -6.37 -15.75
CA ALA A 78 1.84 -6.50 -16.95
C ALA A 78 2.72 -5.26 -17.13
N ALA A 79 4.02 -5.47 -17.33
CA ALA A 79 4.92 -4.41 -17.75
C ALA A 79 4.78 -4.17 -19.28
N PRO A 80 4.71 -2.91 -19.74
CA PRO A 80 4.64 -1.68 -18.95
C PRO A 80 3.26 -1.46 -18.31
N ASN A 81 3.24 -1.00 -17.06
CA ASN A 81 2.02 -0.72 -16.31
C ASN A 81 1.60 0.76 -16.48
N PRO A 82 0.58 1.07 -17.31
CA PRO A 82 0.18 2.46 -17.55
C PRO A 82 -0.42 3.12 -16.29
N VAL A 83 -1.03 2.36 -15.38
CA VAL A 83 -1.61 2.91 -14.14
C VAL A 83 -0.49 3.42 -13.23
N VAL A 84 0.50 2.58 -12.94
CA VAL A 84 1.65 2.97 -12.12
C VAL A 84 2.43 4.12 -12.77
N MET A 85 2.69 4.05 -14.08
CA MET A 85 3.40 5.14 -14.77
C MET A 85 2.67 6.48 -14.68
N ASN A 86 1.33 6.48 -14.73
CA ASN A 86 0.55 7.70 -14.61
C ASN A 86 0.42 8.20 -13.17
N LEU A 87 0.48 7.32 -12.17
CA LEU A 87 0.32 7.66 -10.75
C LEU A 87 1.64 7.90 -10.02
N GLN A 88 2.80 7.55 -10.59
CA GLN A 88 4.10 7.66 -9.92
C GLN A 88 4.40 9.03 -9.29
N LYS A 89 4.04 10.12 -9.98
CA LYS A 89 4.22 11.47 -9.43
C LYS A 89 3.28 11.76 -8.26
N GLU A 90 2.07 11.20 -8.31
CA GLU A 90 1.07 11.34 -7.25
C GLU A 90 1.45 10.54 -6.00
N LEU A 91 2.09 9.38 -6.16
CA LEU A 91 2.53 8.52 -5.05
C LEU A 91 3.55 9.18 -4.12
N MET A 92 4.29 10.18 -4.61
CA MET A 92 5.27 10.91 -3.80
C MET A 92 4.72 12.19 -3.17
N LYS A 93 3.46 12.56 -3.44
CA LYS A 93 2.85 13.74 -2.82
C LYS A 93 2.60 13.46 -1.33
N PRO A 94 3.10 14.30 -0.41
CA PRO A 94 2.83 14.12 1.01
C PRO A 94 1.33 14.28 1.30
N VAL A 95 0.70 13.25 1.83
CA VAL A 95 -0.73 13.26 2.20
C VAL A 95 -0.97 13.67 3.65
N LEU A 96 0.08 13.89 4.44
CA LEU A 96 -0.01 14.22 5.87
C LEU A 96 -0.87 15.47 6.13
N LYS A 97 -0.81 16.47 5.26
CA LYS A 97 -1.65 17.67 5.37
C LYS A 97 -3.14 17.36 5.18
N ASP A 98 -3.46 16.44 4.29
CA ASP A 98 -4.84 16.02 4.03
C ASP A 98 -5.38 15.22 5.22
N VAL A 99 -4.54 14.33 5.78
CA VAL A 99 -4.86 13.61 7.02
C VAL A 99 -5.11 14.58 8.17
N GLN A 100 -4.25 15.59 8.37
CA GLN A 100 -4.44 16.62 9.39
C GLN A 100 -5.76 17.38 9.21
N THR A 101 -6.17 17.65 7.97
CA THR A 101 -7.43 18.31 7.64
C THR A 101 -8.63 17.44 8.05
N VAL A 102 -8.60 16.15 7.74
CA VAL A 102 -9.65 15.20 8.14
C VAL A 102 -9.76 15.11 9.66
N LEU A 103 -8.63 14.96 10.36
CA LEU A 103 -8.60 14.89 11.83
C LEU A 103 -9.10 16.19 12.49
N SER A 104 -8.77 17.34 11.91
CA SER A 104 -9.20 18.65 12.41
C SER A 104 -10.68 18.95 12.15
N ALA A 105 -11.29 18.29 11.16
CA ALA A 105 -12.71 18.39 10.86
C ALA A 105 -13.61 17.59 11.82
N ALA A 106 -13.03 16.92 12.83
CA ALA A 106 -13.72 16.06 13.79
C ALA A 106 -14.55 14.95 13.10
N ILE A 107 -14.12 14.50 11.93
CA ILE A 107 -14.71 13.36 11.23
C ILE A 107 -14.23 12.09 11.95
N PRO A 108 -15.13 11.21 12.42
CA PRO A 108 -14.74 9.94 13.00
C PRO A 108 -13.87 9.16 12.01
N THR A 109 -12.61 8.96 12.37
CA THR A 109 -11.58 8.39 11.48
C THR A 109 -10.89 7.25 12.19
N MET A 110 -10.77 6.11 11.50
CA MET A 110 -10.03 4.95 11.99
C MET A 110 -8.86 4.68 11.06
N ILE A 111 -7.66 4.65 11.63
CA ILE A 111 -6.44 4.22 10.94
C ILE A 111 -6.04 2.91 11.60
N TYR A 112 -6.03 1.83 10.81
CA TYR A 112 -5.67 0.50 11.30
C TYR A 112 -4.51 -0.05 10.47
N THR A 113 -3.68 -0.87 11.12
CA THR A 113 -2.48 -1.44 10.49
C THR A 113 -2.29 -2.88 10.95
N GLY A 114 -1.86 -3.75 10.05
CA GLY A 114 -1.38 -5.07 10.43
C GLY A 114 0.02 -4.99 11.06
N VAL A 115 0.19 -5.55 12.26
CA VAL A 115 1.50 -5.55 12.95
C VAL A 115 2.57 -6.38 12.25
N PHE A 116 2.18 -7.24 11.31
CA PHE A 116 3.08 -8.10 10.54
C PHE A 116 3.24 -7.67 9.08
N ASP A 117 2.60 -6.58 8.65
CA ASP A 117 2.81 -6.02 7.32
C ASP A 117 4.23 -5.43 7.22
N GLY A 118 5.03 -5.96 6.30
CA GLY A 118 6.42 -5.57 6.06
C GLY A 118 6.60 -4.57 4.93
N SER A 119 5.51 -4.07 4.37
CA SER A 119 5.54 -2.98 3.38
C SER A 119 5.73 -1.62 4.05
N SER A 120 5.86 -0.57 3.24
CA SER A 120 5.81 0.82 3.68
C SER A 120 4.52 1.20 4.43
N CYS A 121 3.47 0.38 4.35
CA CYS A 121 2.21 0.54 5.08
C CYS A 121 2.20 -0.15 6.45
N GLY A 122 3.32 -0.74 6.89
CA GLY A 122 3.44 -1.44 8.17
C GLY A 122 3.16 -0.55 9.38
N HIS A 123 2.81 -1.19 10.51
CA HIS A 123 2.43 -0.50 11.75
C HIS A 123 3.42 0.58 12.18
N LEU A 124 4.72 0.29 12.16
CA LEU A 124 5.74 1.24 12.60
C LEU A 124 5.79 2.49 11.71
N SER A 125 5.79 2.32 10.38
CA SER A 125 5.85 3.42 9.42
C SER A 125 4.62 4.32 9.51
N VAL A 126 3.43 3.74 9.67
CA VAL A 126 2.21 4.52 9.86
C VAL A 126 2.22 5.26 11.19
N MET A 127 2.65 4.62 12.29
CA MET A 127 2.75 5.28 13.58
C MET A 127 3.75 6.46 13.56
N GLU A 128 4.90 6.28 12.91
CA GLU A 128 5.88 7.35 12.71
C GLU A 128 5.29 8.51 11.89
N ALA A 129 4.60 8.20 10.78
CA ALA A 129 3.92 9.19 9.97
C ALA A 129 2.84 9.96 10.75
N LEU A 130 2.11 9.30 11.66
CA LEU A 130 1.13 9.95 12.54
C LEU A 130 1.81 10.85 13.58
N HIS A 131 2.93 10.43 14.15
CA HIS A 131 3.71 11.27 15.07
C HIS A 131 4.23 12.54 14.38
N MET A 132 4.58 12.47 13.09
CA MET A 132 4.97 13.65 12.31
C MET A 132 3.86 14.69 12.16
N LEU A 133 2.58 14.31 12.33
CA LEU A 133 1.46 15.26 12.30
C LEU A 133 1.41 16.16 13.54
N GLY A 134 1.95 15.69 14.67
CA GLY A 134 1.83 16.38 15.96
C GLY A 134 0.37 16.61 16.38
N TYR A 135 -0.54 15.69 16.05
CA TYR A 135 -1.95 15.80 16.39
C TYR A 135 -2.17 15.48 17.86
N GLU A 136 -2.40 16.51 18.69
CA GLU A 136 -2.41 16.39 20.15
C GLU A 136 -3.30 15.26 20.69
N PRO A 137 -4.54 15.05 20.21
CA PRO A 137 -5.37 13.97 20.72
C PRO A 137 -4.78 12.57 20.48
N PHE A 138 -3.96 12.40 19.44
CA PHE A 138 -3.23 11.15 19.20
C PHE A 138 -1.99 11.03 20.09
N GLU A 139 -1.27 12.13 20.32
CA GLU A 139 -0.06 12.16 21.16
C GLU A 139 -0.35 11.92 22.64
N THR A 140 -1.52 12.37 23.13
CA THR A 140 -1.88 12.28 24.55
C THR A 140 -2.85 11.16 24.88
N ALA A 141 -3.40 10.46 23.87
CA ALA A 141 -4.28 9.32 24.09
C ALA A 141 -3.56 8.18 24.82
N SER A 142 -4.24 7.58 25.80
CA SER A 142 -3.81 6.33 26.40
C SER A 142 -3.93 5.19 25.39
N ARG A 143 -2.87 4.38 25.29
CA ARG A 143 -2.89 3.15 24.50
C ARG A 143 -3.52 2.04 25.33
N GLU A 144 -4.52 1.39 24.78
CA GLU A 144 -5.22 0.28 25.42
C GLU A 144 -5.15 -0.95 24.52
N LEU A 145 -5.09 -2.13 25.15
CA LEU A 145 -5.30 -3.39 24.43
C LEU A 145 -6.79 -3.46 24.08
N TRP A 146 -7.10 -3.49 22.78
CA TRP A 146 -8.46 -3.71 22.28
C TRP A 146 -8.84 -5.19 22.30
#